data_AF-A0A412FMB6-F1
#
_entry.id   AF-A0A412FMB6-F1
#
_cell.length_a   1.000
_cell.length_b   1.000
_cell.length_c   1.000
_cell.angle_alpha   90.00
_cell.angle_beta   90.00
_cell.angle_gamma   90.00
#
_symmetry.space_group_name_H-M   'P 1'
#
loop_
_entity.id
_entity.type
_entity.pdbx_description
1 polymer ?
#
loop_
_entity_poly.entity_id
_entity_poly.type
_entity_poly.pdbx_seq_one_letter_code
_entity_poly.pdbx_strand_id
1 'polypeptide(L)'
;MRNFKHLQKNETNPYYIQLLKVKMDKYFGKKNVTNVKECLKEGTVYGPLCAYRLFYVGCSRAKRNLVIMINKKDIEGFEDKLRNKLMITGFNVL
;
A
#
# COMPACT_ATOMS: atom_id res chain seq x y z
N MET A 1 -2.85 -23.64 -20.95
CA MET A 1 -2.74 -22.48 -20.04
C MET A 1 -1.83 -22.89 -18.88
N ARG A 2 -0.65 -22.27 -18.69
CA ARG A 2 0.28 -22.70 -17.61
C ARG A 2 -0.30 -22.24 -16.27
N ASN A 3 -0.76 -23.20 -15.45
CA ASN A 3 -1.31 -22.94 -14.13
C ASN A 3 -0.19 -22.56 -13.15
N PHE A 4 -0.14 -21.30 -12.76
CA PHE A 4 0.78 -20.81 -11.72
C PHE A 4 0.20 -21.10 -10.34
N LYS A 5 0.38 -22.34 -9.85
CA LYS A 5 -0.12 -22.84 -8.55
C LYS A 5 0.17 -21.93 -7.35
N HIS A 6 1.20 -21.09 -7.41
CA HIS A 6 1.58 -20.19 -6.30
C HIS A 6 0.71 -18.93 -6.18
N LEU A 7 0.05 -18.50 -7.27
CA LEU A 7 -0.85 -17.34 -7.25
C LEU A 7 -2.18 -17.69 -6.57
N GLN A 8 -2.70 -18.88 -6.84
CA GLN A 8 -3.97 -19.36 -6.27
C GLN A 8 -4.00 -19.34 -4.74
N LYS A 9 -2.86 -19.59 -4.08
CA LYS A 9 -2.77 -19.57 -2.61
C LYS A 9 -3.04 -18.18 -2.02
N ASN A 10 -2.77 -17.11 -2.76
CA ASN A 10 -2.87 -15.73 -2.27
C ASN A 10 -4.03 -14.95 -2.90
N GLU A 11 -4.87 -15.58 -3.72
CA GLU A 11 -5.96 -14.90 -4.44
C GLU A 11 -6.98 -14.23 -3.51
N THR A 12 -7.11 -14.70 -2.28
CA THR A 12 -7.98 -14.12 -1.25
C THR A 12 -7.24 -13.24 -0.25
N ASN A 13 -5.90 -13.18 -0.30
CA ASN A 13 -5.12 -12.38 0.65
C ASN A 13 -5.23 -10.89 0.28
N PRO A 14 -5.83 -10.03 1.14
CA PRO A 14 -6.05 -8.63 0.82
C PRO A 14 -4.75 -7.86 0.59
N TYR A 15 -3.66 -8.21 1.28
CA TYR A 15 -2.35 -7.58 1.07
C TYR A 15 -1.78 -7.93 -0.29
N TYR A 16 -1.91 -9.18 -0.73
CA TYR A 16 -1.50 -9.57 -2.07
C TYR A 16 -2.34 -8.85 -3.13
N ILE A 17 -3.67 -8.83 -2.97
CA ILE A 17 -4.60 -8.20 -3.90
C ILE A 17 -4.27 -6.71 -4.08
N GLN A 18 -4.04 -5.98 -2.98
CA GLN A 18 -3.81 -4.55 -3.00
C GLN A 18 -2.40 -4.17 -3.44
N LEU A 19 -1.38 -4.92 -2.99
CA LEU A 19 0.02 -4.53 -3.19
C LEU A 19 0.64 -5.13 -4.46
N LEU A 20 0.34 -6.39 -4.78
CA LEU A 20 1.13 -7.15 -5.76
C LEU A 20 0.31 -7.65 -6.95
N LYS A 21 -0.99 -7.94 -6.79
CA LYS A 21 -1.80 -8.60 -7.81
C LYS A 21 -1.81 -7.86 -9.15
N VAL A 22 -1.99 -6.54 -9.14
CA VAL A 22 -1.99 -5.73 -10.38
C VAL A 22 -0.68 -5.88 -11.15
N LYS A 23 0.46 -5.87 -10.46
CA LYS A 23 1.78 -6.00 -11.08
C LYS A 23 2.04 -7.42 -11.57
N MET A 24 1.67 -8.41 -10.76
CA MET A 24 1.77 -9.82 -11.11
C MET A 24 0.92 -10.15 -12.34
N ASP A 25 -0.35 -9.75 -12.35
CA ASP A 25 -1.27 -9.96 -13.47
C ASP A 25 -0.73 -9.31 -14.75
N LYS A 26 -0.15 -8.10 -14.66
CA LYS A 26 0.53 -7.43 -15.79
C LYS A 26 1.74 -8.22 -16.31
N TYR A 27 2.56 -8.78 -15.43
CA TYR A 27 3.68 -9.62 -15.81
C TYR A 27 3.23 -10.94 -16.46
N PHE A 28 2.20 -11.59 -15.93
CA PHE A 28 1.68 -12.82 -16.51
C PHE A 28 0.95 -12.59 -17.85
N GLY A 29 0.34 -11.42 -18.03
CA GLY A 29 -0.20 -10.99 -19.32
C GLY A 29 0.88 -10.72 -20.37
N LYS A 30 2.02 -10.11 -19.98
CA LYS A 30 3.17 -9.87 -20.87
C LYS A 30 4.50 -10.04 -20.13
N LYS A 31 5.17 -11.17 -20.36
CA LYS A 31 6.44 -11.49 -19.71
C LYS A 31 7.61 -10.75 -20.36
N ASN A 32 7.97 -9.60 -19.82
CA ASN A 32 9.13 -8.83 -20.24
C ASN A 32 9.91 -8.30 -19.03
N VAL A 33 11.13 -7.82 -19.28
CA VAL A 33 12.05 -7.34 -18.24
C VAL A 33 11.46 -6.17 -17.44
N THR A 34 10.73 -5.27 -18.09
CA THR A 34 10.09 -4.13 -17.42
C THR A 34 9.03 -4.59 -16.42
N ASN A 35 8.17 -5.52 -16.82
CA ASN A 35 7.08 -6.00 -15.97
C ASN A 35 7.59 -6.84 -14.79
N VAL A 36 8.64 -7.65 -14.96
CA VAL A 36 9.22 -8.40 -13.83
C VAL A 36 9.92 -7.48 -12.83
N LYS A 37 10.61 -6.43 -13.29
CA LYS A 37 11.22 -5.42 -12.40
C LYS A 37 10.18 -4.73 -11.52
N GLU A 38 9.01 -4.42 -12.09
CA GLU A 38 7.91 -3.83 -11.35
C GLU A 38 7.38 -4.74 -10.22
N CYS A 39 7.32 -6.06 -10.44
CA CYS A 39 6.94 -7.04 -9.41
C CYS A 39 7.97 -7.14 -8.27
N LEU A 40 9.25 -6.86 -8.54
CA LEU A 40 10.34 -6.95 -7.59
C LEU A 40 10.64 -5.62 -6.87
N LYS A 41 9.87 -4.56 -7.17
CA LYS A 41 10.08 -3.25 -6.56
C LYS A 41 9.73 -3.30 -5.07
N GLU A 42 10.78 -3.36 -4.24
CA GLU A 42 10.72 -3.52 -2.78
C GLU A 42 9.74 -2.53 -2.11
N GLY A 43 9.77 -1.27 -2.55
CA GLY A 43 8.90 -0.22 -2.00
C GLY A 43 7.40 -0.49 -2.12
N THR A 44 6.98 -1.39 -3.01
CA THR A 44 5.58 -1.81 -3.14
C THR A 44 5.07 -2.51 -1.87
N VAL A 45 5.95 -3.20 -1.14
CA VAL A 45 5.61 -3.90 0.10
C VAL A 45 6.19 -3.18 1.31
N TYR A 46 7.48 -2.82 1.26
CA TYR A 46 8.15 -2.19 2.40
C TYR A 46 7.63 -0.80 2.71
N GLY A 47 7.24 0.00 1.70
CA GLY A 47 6.67 1.34 1.93
C GLY A 47 5.45 1.31 2.84
N PRO A 48 4.38 0.55 2.47
CA PRO A 48 3.21 0.38 3.32
C PRO A 48 3.51 -0.21 4.71
N LEU A 49 4.41 -1.20 4.81
CA LEU A 49 4.78 -1.80 6.10
C LEU A 49 5.52 -0.80 7.01
N CYS A 50 6.43 -0.01 6.44
CA CYS A 50 7.12 1.06 7.17
C CYS A 50 6.14 2.14 7.63
N ALA A 51 5.21 2.57 6.76
CA ALA A 51 4.17 3.52 7.12
C ALA A 51 3.28 2.99 8.26
N TYR A 52 2.84 1.73 8.18
CA TYR A 52 2.08 1.07 9.24
C TYR A 52 2.86 1.06 10.55
N ARG A 53 4.15 0.67 10.52
CA ARG A 53 5.01 0.65 11.71
C ARG A 53 5.14 2.03 12.33
N LEU A 54 5.42 3.06 11.53
CA LEU A 54 5.56 4.44 12.01
C LEU A 54 4.26 4.95 12.61
N PHE A 55 3.12 4.67 11.96
CA PHE A 55 1.81 5.09 12.42
C PHE A 55 1.44 4.39 13.74
N TYR A 56 1.60 3.06 13.82
CA TYR A 56 1.37 2.30 15.05
C TYR A 56 2.24 2.81 16.21
N VAL A 57 3.53 3.04 15.93
CA VAL A 57 4.47 3.62 16.90
C VAL A 57 4.05 5.01 17.34
N GLY A 58 3.64 5.87 16.40
CA GLY A 58 3.17 7.22 16.70
C GLY A 58 1.92 7.20 17.58
N CYS A 59 0.92 6.41 17.21
CA CYS A 59 -0.33 6.28 17.97
C CYS A 59 -0.11 5.72 19.37
N SER A 60 0.74 4.69 19.52
CA SER A 60 0.99 4.06 20.83
C SER A 60 1.85 4.90 21.77
N ARG A 61 2.74 5.74 21.24
CA ARG A 61 3.67 6.55 22.06
C ARG A 61 3.17 7.96 22.35
N ALA A 62 2.22 8.48 21.57
CA ALA A 62 1.66 9.80 21.82
C ALA A 62 0.95 9.85 23.18
N LYS A 63 1.40 10.72 24.08
CA LYS A 63 0.81 10.85 25.44
C LYS A 63 -0.53 11.61 25.46
N ARG A 64 -0.80 12.44 24.44
CA ARG A 64 -2.01 13.26 24.32
C ARG A 64 -2.53 13.25 22.88
N ASN A 65 -1.95 14.09 22.03
CA ASN A 65 -2.35 14.25 20.63
C ASN A 65 -1.26 13.75 19.70
N LEU A 66 -1.64 13.06 18.62
CA LEU A 66 -0.77 12.75 17.49
C LEU A 66 -1.09 13.71 16.34
N VAL A 67 -0.09 14.44 15.88
CA VAL A 67 -0.21 15.32 14.70
C VAL A 67 0.62 14.70 13.58
N ILE A 68 0.01 14.57 12.40
CA ILE A 68 0.66 14.04 11.20
C ILE A 68 0.65 15.14 10.14
N MET A 69 1.82 15.51 9.66
CA MET A 69 2.00 16.47 8.57
C MET A 69 2.37 15.72 7.31
N ILE A 70 1.64 15.96 6.23
CA ILE A 70 1.87 15.33 4.93
C ILE A 70 1.99 16.44 3.90
N ASN A 71 3.02 16.36 3.06
CA ASN A 71 3.19 17.31 1.97
C ASN A 71 2.08 17.10 0.93
N LYS A 72 1.37 18.18 0.58
CA LYS A 72 0.24 18.12 -0.36
C LYS A 72 0.63 17.55 -1.73
N LYS A 73 1.86 17.81 -2.18
CA LYS A 73 2.36 17.28 -3.46
C LYS A 73 2.45 15.75 -3.46
N ASP A 74 2.70 15.13 -2.31
CA ASP A 74 2.85 13.68 -2.20
C ASP A 74 1.50 12.94 -2.21
N ILE A 75 0.39 13.69 -2.04
CA ILE A 75 -0.98 13.15 -1.99
C ILE A 75 -1.85 13.61 -3.16
N GLU A 76 -1.25 14.27 -4.14
CA GLU A 76 -1.95 14.75 -5.32
C GLU A 76 -2.65 13.59 -6.05
N GLY A 77 -3.93 13.77 -6.38
CA GLY A 77 -4.77 12.75 -7.02
C GLY A 77 -5.42 11.73 -6.08
N PHE A 78 -5.11 11.74 -4.77
CA PHE A 78 -5.80 10.88 -3.79
C PHE A 78 -6.11 11.55 -2.44
N GLU A 79 -5.95 12.87 -2.35
CA GLU A 79 -6.20 13.69 -1.16
C GLU A 79 -7.55 13.38 -0.49
N ASP A 80 -8.65 13.38 -1.24
CA ASP A 80 -9.99 13.12 -0.69
C ASP A 80 -10.13 11.71 -0.09
N LYS A 81 -9.56 10.70 -0.76
CA LYS A 81 -9.57 9.32 -0.25
C LYS A 81 -8.77 9.22 1.05
N LEU A 82 -7.61 9.88 1.11
CA LEU A 82 -6.79 9.91 2.32
C LEU A 82 -7.50 10.66 3.45
N ARG A 83 -8.07 11.84 3.18
CA ARG A 83 -8.85 12.64 4.13
C ARG A 83 -9.99 11.83 4.72
N ASN A 84 -10.81 11.19 3.88
CA ASN A 84 -11.91 10.34 4.33
C ASN A 84 -11.41 9.18 5.20
N LYS A 85 -10.29 8.53 4.82
CA LYS A 85 -9.75 7.42 5.61
C LYS A 85 -9.23 7.88 6.97
N LEU A 86 -8.55 9.02 7.04
CA LEU A 86 -8.06 9.60 8.29
C LEU A 86 -9.23 10.00 9.20
N MET A 87 -10.28 10.64 8.66
CA MET A 87 -11.49 10.98 9.42
C MET A 87 -12.19 9.74 9.99
N ILE A 88 -12.36 8.68 9.19
CA ILE A 88 -12.93 7.40 9.66
C ILE A 88 -12.07 6.75 10.74
N THR A 89 -10.75 6.98 10.73
CA THR A 89 -9.81 6.46 11.72
C THR A 89 -9.78 7.31 13.00
N GLY A 90 -10.52 8.43 13.05
CA GLY A 90 -10.63 9.30 14.23
C GLY A 90 -9.71 10.51 14.22
N PHE A 91 -9.05 10.81 13.11
CA PHE A 91 -8.23 12.02 12.97
C PHE A 91 -9.09 13.20 12.54
N ASN A 92 -8.82 14.38 13.10
CA ASN A 92 -9.27 15.62 12.53
C ASN A 92 -8.34 16.02 11.39
N VAL A 93 -8.89 16.30 10.20
CA VAL A 93 -8.13 16.71 9.02
C VAL A 93 -8.46 18.17 8.73
N LEU A 94 -7.44 19.02 8.81
CA LEU A 94 -7.51 20.45 8.55
C LEU A 94 -7.34 20.68 7.04
#